data_AF-A0A061NE93-F1
#
_entry.id   AF-A0A061NE93-F1
#
_cell.length_a   1.000
_cell.length_b   1.000
_cell.length_c   1.000
_cell.angle_alpha   90.00
_cell.angle_beta   90.00
_cell.angle_gamma   90.00
#
_symmetry.space_group_name_H-M   'P 1'
#
loop_
_entity.id
_entity.type
_entity.pdbx_description
1 polymer ?
#
loop_
_entity_poly.entity_id
_entity_poly.type
_entity_poly.pdbx_seq_one_letter_code
_entity_poly.pdbx_strand_id
1 'polypeptide(L)' 'MAIHKLYENEVDTIVEITPTTVKKAITGNGKAKKDQVARDLKNFVGDIEYKTDDESDAVAVALTFALQKGWI' A
#
# COMPACT_ATOMS: atom_id res chain seq x y z
N MET A 1 6.66 -11.97 -16.14
CA MET A 1 8.01 -12.01 -15.53
C MET A 1 7.97 -11.91 -14.00
N ALA A 2 7.19 -10.98 -13.40
CA ALA A 2 7.09 -10.88 -11.94
C ALA A 2 6.25 -11.99 -11.27
N ILE A 3 5.07 -12.31 -11.82
CA ILE A 3 4.14 -13.32 -11.23
C ILE A 3 4.76 -14.73 -11.18
N HIS A 4 5.54 -15.11 -12.20
CA HIS A 4 6.19 -16.43 -12.24
C HIS A 4 7.18 -16.64 -11.10
N LYS A 5 7.98 -15.62 -10.77
CA LYS A 5 8.90 -15.66 -9.63
C LYS A 5 8.17 -15.79 -8.28
N LEU A 6 6.96 -15.24 -8.15
CA LEU A 6 6.19 -15.37 -6.90
C LEU A 6 5.75 -16.81 -6.66
N TYR A 7 5.35 -17.52 -7.71
CA TYR A 7 5.03 -18.95 -7.62
C TYR A 7 6.25 -19.81 -7.26
N GLU A 8 7.44 -19.47 -7.79
CA GLU A 8 8.69 -20.15 -7.41
C GLU A 8 9.07 -19.96 -5.93
N ASN A 9 8.57 -18.90 -5.29
CA ASN A 9 8.79 -18.60 -3.87
C ASN A 9 7.64 -19.08 -2.97
N GLU A 10 6.82 -20.03 -3.43
CA GLU A 10 5.71 -20.62 -2.65
C GLU A 10 4.65 -19.59 -2.19
N VAL A 11 4.50 -18.48 -2.92
CA VAL A 11 3.43 -17.50 -2.66
C VAL A 11 2.11 -18.02 -3.22
N ASP A 12 1.29 -18.62 -2.36
CA ASP A 12 0.00 -19.22 -2.75
C ASP A 12 -1.12 -18.20 -3.01
N THR A 13 -0.97 -16.97 -2.54
CA THR A 13 -2.03 -15.95 -2.67
C THR A 13 -1.47 -14.62 -3.10
N ILE A 14 -1.93 -14.15 -4.26
CA ILE A 14 -1.65 -12.82 -4.79
C ILE A 14 -2.94 -12.02 -4.73
N VAL A 15 -2.90 -10.86 -4.08
CA VAL A 15 -4.02 -9.92 -4.03
C VAL A 15 -3.63 -8.64 -4.72
N GLU A 16 -4.37 -8.28 -5.75
CA GLU A 16 -4.16 -7.05 -6.50
C GLU A 16 -5.00 -5.92 -5.88
N ILE A 17 -4.34 -4.80 -5.59
CA ILE A 17 -4.97 -3.61 -5.01
C ILE A 17 -4.79 -2.45 -5.98
N THR A 18 -5.89 -1.88 -6.45
CA THR A 18 -5.84 -0.75 -7.39
C THR A 18 -5.34 0.52 -6.69
N PRO A 19 -4.69 1.45 -7.42
CA PRO A 19 -4.26 2.73 -6.84
C PRO A 19 -5.39 3.54 -6.21
N THR A 20 -6.59 3.49 -6.78
CA THR A 20 -7.79 4.15 -6.24
C THR A 20 -8.19 3.57 -4.89
N THR A 21 -8.05 2.25 -4.73
CA THR A 21 -8.32 1.56 -3.46
C THR A 21 -7.34 1.99 -2.38
N VAL A 22 -6.04 2.03 -2.70
CA VAL A 22 -5.00 2.51 -1.77
C VAL A 22 -5.30 3.93 -1.30
N LYS A 23 -5.56 4.85 -2.25
CA LYS A 23 -5.92 6.23 -1.94
C LYS A 23 -7.15 6.34 -1.05
N LYS A 24 -8.19 5.56 -1.36
CA LYS A 24 -9.42 5.54 -0.56
C LYS A 24 -9.18 5.00 0.85
N ALA A 25 -8.38 3.96 1.00
CA ALA A 25 -8.09 3.34 2.29
C ALA A 25 -7.29 4.28 3.21
N ILE A 26 -6.30 4.98 2.65
CA ILE A 26 -5.40 5.83 3.44
C ILE A 26 -5.98 7.22 3.69
N THR A 27 -6.58 7.85 2.67
CA THR A 27 -7.02 9.26 2.76
C THR A 27 -8.54 9.42 2.83
N GLY A 28 -9.30 8.32 2.79
CA GLY A 28 -10.77 8.35 2.63
C GLY A 28 -11.28 8.76 1.23
N ASN A 29 -10.38 9.08 0.27
CA ASN A 29 -10.76 9.58 -1.06
C ASN A 29 -9.94 8.93 -2.18
N GLY A 30 -10.59 8.13 -3.02
CA GLY A 30 -9.93 7.45 -4.15
C GLY A 30 -9.34 8.39 -5.22
N LYS A 31 -9.73 9.66 -5.23
CA LYS A 31 -9.19 10.69 -6.14
C LYS A 31 -8.07 11.54 -5.52
N ALA A 32 -7.57 11.16 -4.34
CA ALA A 32 -6.49 11.88 -3.68
C ALA A 32 -5.21 11.95 -4.53
N LYS A 33 -4.43 13.01 -4.32
CA LYS A 33 -3.10 13.20 -4.91
C LYS A 33 -2.06 12.39 -4.13
N LYS A 34 -0.92 12.08 -4.76
CA LYS A 34 0.18 11.34 -4.11
C LYS A 34 0.63 12.00 -2.80
N ASP A 35 0.80 13.32 -2.80
CA ASP A 35 1.21 14.07 -1.60
C ASP A 35 0.24 13.92 -0.42
N GLN A 36 -1.06 13.80 -0.69
CA GLN A 36 -2.07 13.57 0.34
C GLN A 36 -1.94 12.17 0.94
N VAL A 37 -1.67 11.15 0.11
CA VAL A 37 -1.44 9.78 0.57
C VAL A 37 -0.24 9.73 1.50
N ALA A 38 0.90 10.30 1.09
CA ALA A 38 2.10 10.36 1.94
C ALA A 38 1.85 11.10 3.27
N ARG A 39 1.13 12.22 3.21
CA ARG A 39 0.76 12.99 4.40
C ARG A 39 -0.17 12.24 5.35
N ASP A 40 -1.09 11.44 4.86
CA ASP A 40 -2.06 10.72 5.71
C ASP A 40 -1.51 9.36 6.15
N LEU A 41 -0.58 8.78 5.39
CA LEU A 41 0.11 7.54 5.71
C LEU A 41 0.84 7.62 7.07
N LYS A 42 1.43 8.78 7.39
CA LYS A 42 2.11 9.01 8.67
C LYS A 42 1.20 8.86 9.90
N ASN A 43 -0.12 8.99 9.74
CA ASN A 43 -1.07 8.77 10.83
C ASN A 43 -1.19 7.29 11.21
N PHE A 44 -0.75 6.38 10.33
CA PHE A 44 -0.79 4.94 10.55
C PHE A 44 0.57 4.38 10.98
N VAL A 45 1.65 4.84 10.32
CA VAL A 45 2.99 4.26 10.49
C VAL A 45 3.98 5.18 11.22
N GLY A 46 3.55 6.38 11.61
CA GLY A 46 4.41 7.40 12.20
C GLY A 46 5.19 8.19 11.15
N ASP A 47 6.12 9.02 11.61
CA ASP A 47 6.96 9.84 10.74
C ASP A 47 8.14 9.01 10.23
N ILE A 48 7.99 8.46 9.02
CA ILE A 48 9.00 7.63 8.36
C ILE A 48 9.66 8.45 7.26
N GLU A 49 11.00 8.54 7.30
CA GLU A 49 11.80 9.10 6.21
C GLU A 49 12.04 8.01 5.15
N TYR A 50 11.27 8.06 4.06
CA TYR A 50 11.44 7.18 2.92
C TYR A 50 12.58 7.66 2.02
N LYS A 51 13.39 6.73 1.51
CA LYS A 51 14.49 7.04 0.58
C LYS A 51 13.97 7.23 -0.84
N THR A 52 12.87 6.56 -1.20
CA THR A 52 12.26 6.64 -2.52
C THR A 52 10.73 6.60 -2.44
N ASP A 53 10.06 7.09 -3.48
CA ASP A 53 8.60 7.01 -3.61
C ASP A 53 8.11 5.55 -3.60
N ASP A 54 8.88 4.63 -4.21
CA ASP A 54 8.53 3.20 -4.27
C ASP A 54 8.46 2.55 -2.89
N GLU A 55 9.32 2.94 -1.94
CA GLU A 55 9.25 2.47 -0.55
C GLU A 55 7.94 2.89 0.11
N SER A 56 7.56 4.16 -0.08
CA SER A 56 6.29 4.68 0.47
C SER A 56 5.06 4.06 -0.19
N ASP A 57 5.11 3.82 -1.51
CA ASP A 57 4.03 3.17 -2.26
C ASP A 57 3.88 1.70 -1.82
N ALA A 58 4.97 0.98 -1.54
CA ALA A 58 4.94 -0.38 -1.02
C ALA A 58 4.29 -0.47 0.38
N VAL A 59 4.66 0.45 1.29
CA VAL A 59 4.05 0.53 2.62
C VAL A 59 2.56 0.86 2.53
N ALA A 60 2.18 1.79 1.65
CA ALA A 60 0.79 2.15 1.41
C ALA A 60 -0.06 0.94 0.93
N VAL A 61 0.48 0.11 0.04
CA VAL A 61 -0.18 -1.12 -0.43
C VAL A 61 -0.32 -2.14 0.71
N ALA A 62 0.75 -2.39 1.46
CA ALA A 62 0.74 -3.33 2.58
C ALA A 62 -0.26 -2.92 3.68
N LEU A 63 -0.28 -1.63 4.03
CA LEU A 63 -1.24 -1.08 4.98
C LEU A 63 -2.68 -1.22 4.48
N THR A 64 -2.92 -0.92 3.21
CA THR A 64 -4.26 -1.08 2.61
C THR A 64 -4.73 -2.52 2.71
N PHE A 65 -3.85 -3.48 2.45
CA PHE A 65 -4.17 -4.90 2.59
C PHE A 65 -4.50 -5.28 4.05
N ALA A 66 -3.69 -4.82 5.00
CA ALA A 66 -3.89 -5.10 6.43
C ALA A 66 -5.24 -4.53 6.94
N LEU A 67 -5.60 -3.32 6.53
CA LEU A 67 -6.90 -2.69 6.83
C LEU A 67 -8.07 -3.50 6.25
N GLN A 68 -7.95 -3.98 5.01
CA GLN A 68 -9.00 -4.80 4.37
C GLN A 68 -9.18 -6.17 5.06
N LYS A 69 -8.12 -6.71 5.65
CA LYS A 69 -8.15 -7.96 6.41
C LYS A 69 -8.58 -7.77 7.87
N GLY A 70 -8.68 -6.53 8.35
CA GLY A 70 -9.00 -6.21 9.75
C GLY A 70 -7.89 -6.64 10.71
N TRP A 71 -6.63 -6.60 10.27
CA TRP A 71 -5.47 -6.91 11.11
C TRP A 71 -5.09 -5.77 12.05
N ILE A 72 -5.57 -4.57 11.73
CA ILE A 72 -5.37 -3.30 12.43
C ILE A 72 -6.67 -2.49 12.37
#